data_AF-A0A953G235-F1
#
_entry.id   AF-A0A953G235-F1
#
_cell.length_a   1.000
_cell.length_b   1.000
_cell.length_c   1.000
_cell.angle_alpha   90.00
_cell.angle_beta   90.00
_cell.angle_gamma   90.00
#
_symmetry.space_group_name_H-M   'P 1'
#
loop_
_entity.id
_entity.type
_entity.pdbx_description
1 polymer ?
#
loop_
_entity_poly.entity_id
_entity_poly.type
_entity_poly.pdbx_seq_one_letter_code
_entity_poly.pdbx_strand_id
1 'polypeptide(L)'
;MSAFKTAEIIFFLVALTLGGCTRRDLPDNLNSLSLGQDSKQASPARIALAQPIDISGFTAGQLQNLRSESLKQSQDVLAAEYHSWEPLFSRLDPAKPWVTISGFQYYGLDKLCGAGDSLESLTLLNPLMLLSPRFLGLSRAVPNFEWNPERVHEESIKQPDFPLYPKPMRLEWNAKEATATLSYDLTAYLAKVNPLLKSSIAPADIFFSLSGYNAIDFNLRYIYLNPGEALNMKLGYVPPGPVELVDLVVSRPLAKGHAACNASMLPAPELRRFSLTALPAELHAALWKTAPASKESPPDMRFILVFQ
;
A
#
# COMPACT_ATOMS: atom_id res chain seq x y z
N MET A 1 -10.25 16.44 28.34
CA MET A 1 -10.68 15.02 28.37
C MET A 1 -12.00 14.90 27.62
N SER A 2 -11.91 14.84 26.29
CA SER A 2 -13.08 14.63 25.43
C SER A 2 -13.26 13.12 25.29
N ALA A 3 -14.44 12.63 25.68
CA ALA A 3 -14.82 11.25 25.47
C ALA A 3 -14.77 10.96 23.97
N PHE A 4 -13.75 10.22 23.53
CA PHE A 4 -13.80 9.44 22.30
C PHE A 4 -14.98 8.47 22.45
N LYS A 5 -16.18 8.94 22.11
CA LYS A 5 -17.24 8.04 21.69
C LYS A 5 -16.60 7.22 20.60
N THR A 6 -16.44 5.93 20.88
CA THR A 6 -16.28 4.87 19.90
C THR A 6 -17.39 5.05 18.87
N ALA A 7 -17.14 5.90 17.88
CA ALA A 7 -17.73 5.71 16.58
C ALA A 7 -17.25 4.33 16.19
N GLU A 8 -18.11 3.33 16.41
CA GLU A 8 -18.12 2.17 15.55
C GLU A 8 -18.24 2.73 14.15
N ILE A 9 -17.08 3.01 13.53
CA ILE A 9 -16.98 3.23 12.11
C ILE A 9 -17.43 1.90 11.55
N ILE A 10 -18.71 1.82 11.19
CA ILE A 10 -19.28 0.80 10.33
C ILE A 10 -18.59 1.01 8.97
N PHE A 11 -17.32 0.64 8.89
CA PHE A 11 -16.80 0.09 7.66
C PHE A 11 -17.69 -1.12 7.44
N PHE A 12 -18.60 -1.01 6.47
CA PHE A 12 -19.48 -2.11 6.11
C PHE A 12 -18.63 -3.36 5.96
N LEU A 13 -18.75 -4.21 6.98
CA LEU A 13 -18.44 -5.62 6.95
C LEU A 13 -19.30 -6.20 5.85
N VAL A 14 -18.77 -6.20 4.63
CA VAL A 14 -18.97 -7.39 3.82
C VAL A 14 -18.02 -8.42 4.43
N ALA A 15 -18.45 -8.98 5.56
CA ALA A 15 -18.24 -10.39 5.81
C ALA A 15 -18.93 -11.07 4.63
N LEU A 16 -18.17 -11.29 3.55
CA LEU A 16 -18.49 -12.36 2.63
C LEU A 16 -18.59 -13.58 3.54
N THR A 17 -19.81 -14.06 3.73
CA THR A 17 -20.03 -15.48 3.97
C THR A 17 -19.27 -16.18 2.84
N LEU A 18 -18.06 -16.59 3.17
CA LEU A 18 -17.15 -17.29 2.30
C LEU A 18 -17.85 -18.58 1.91
N GLY A 19 -18.58 -18.56 0.79
CA GLY A 19 -18.54 -19.70 -0.11
C GLY A 19 -17.06 -19.99 -0.31
N GLY A 20 -16.60 -21.10 0.26
CA GLY A 20 -15.21 -21.35 0.60
C GLY A 20 -14.26 -20.85 -0.48
N CYS A 21 -13.59 -19.72 -0.21
CA CYS A 21 -12.27 -19.51 -0.78
C CYS A 21 -11.39 -20.52 -0.06
N THR A 22 -11.41 -21.75 -0.55
CA THR A 22 -10.35 -22.70 -0.29
C THR A 22 -9.05 -21.94 -0.52
N ARG A 23 -8.17 -21.98 0.48
CA ARG A 23 -6.80 -21.49 0.41
C ARG A 23 -6.23 -21.95 -0.93
N ARG A 24 -6.19 -21.06 -1.91
CA ARG A 24 -5.65 -21.39 -3.21
C ARG A 24 -4.16 -21.20 -3.03
N ASP A 25 -3.42 -22.29 -3.01
CA ASP A 25 -1.98 -22.25 -3.09
C ASP A 25 -1.65 -21.43 -4.34
N LEU A 26 -1.23 -20.19 -4.14
CA LEU A 26 -0.76 -19.33 -5.21
C LEU A 26 0.47 -20.05 -5.79
N PRO A 27 0.56 -20.29 -7.11
CA PRO A 27 1.71 -20.99 -7.67
C PRO A 27 2.96 -20.14 -7.42
N ASP A 28 4.07 -20.79 -7.09
CA ASP A 28 5.37 -20.13 -7.04
C ASP A 28 5.66 -19.44 -8.37
N ASN A 29 6.31 -18.29 -8.29
CA ASN A 29 6.77 -17.56 -9.47
C ASN A 29 8.31 -17.58 -9.55
N LEU A 30 8.86 -17.19 -10.69
CA LEU A 30 10.31 -17.20 -10.91
C LEU A 30 11.01 -15.95 -10.39
N ASN A 31 10.26 -14.95 -9.94
CA ASN A 31 10.80 -13.68 -9.49
C ASN A 31 11.49 -13.86 -8.14
N SER A 32 12.72 -13.34 -8.07
CA SER A 32 13.54 -13.46 -6.87
C SER A 32 14.43 -12.25 -6.71
N LEU A 33 14.58 -11.83 -5.47
CA LEU A 33 15.48 -10.75 -5.07
C LEU A 33 16.87 -11.32 -4.78
N SER A 34 17.90 -10.59 -5.19
CA SER A 34 19.31 -10.88 -4.91
C SER A 34 19.65 -10.28 -3.55
N LEU A 35 19.57 -11.09 -2.48
CA LEU A 35 19.69 -10.64 -1.08
C LEU A 35 20.83 -11.36 -0.34
N GLY A 36 21.33 -10.76 0.73
CA GLY A 36 22.32 -11.38 1.61
C GLY A 36 23.67 -11.60 0.92
N GLN A 37 24.21 -12.82 1.07
CA GLN A 37 25.48 -13.22 0.44
C GLN A 37 25.37 -13.31 -1.10
N ASP A 38 24.16 -13.53 -1.62
CA ASP A 38 23.89 -13.62 -3.06
C ASP A 38 23.57 -12.25 -3.66
N SER A 39 23.75 -11.15 -2.90
CA SER A 39 23.49 -9.81 -3.38
C SER A 39 24.49 -9.39 -4.48
N LYS A 40 23.97 -8.86 -5.59
CA LYS A 40 24.78 -8.21 -6.64
C LYS A 40 25.16 -6.77 -6.30
N GLN A 41 24.55 -6.17 -5.27
CA GLN A 41 24.80 -4.79 -4.87
C GLN A 41 25.97 -4.71 -3.90
N ALA A 42 26.92 -3.82 -4.20
CA ALA A 42 28.07 -3.57 -3.32
C ALA A 42 27.75 -2.61 -2.16
N SER A 43 26.73 -1.76 -2.32
CA SER A 43 26.33 -0.73 -1.37
C SER A 43 24.82 -0.49 -1.43
N PRO A 44 24.22 0.17 -0.42
CA PRO A 44 22.83 0.60 -0.51
C PRO A 44 22.56 1.43 -1.76
N ALA A 45 21.43 1.18 -2.41
CA ALA A 45 20.98 1.88 -3.61
C ALA A 45 19.68 2.63 -3.34
N ARG A 46 19.51 3.77 -4.02
CA ARG A 46 18.24 4.49 -4.05
C ARG A 46 17.45 4.03 -5.26
N ILE A 47 16.26 3.49 -5.03
CA ILE A 47 15.35 3.05 -6.08
C ILE A 47 14.50 4.23 -6.53
N ALA A 48 14.39 4.42 -7.85
CA ALA A 48 13.54 5.45 -8.43
C ALA A 48 12.06 5.10 -8.19
N LEU A 49 11.26 6.11 -7.85
CA LEU A 49 9.83 5.96 -7.61
C LEU A 49 9.04 6.59 -8.75
N ALA A 50 8.25 5.77 -9.45
CA ALA A 50 7.34 6.20 -10.50
C ALA A 50 6.22 7.07 -9.92
N GLN A 51 5.84 8.11 -10.66
CA GLN A 51 4.64 8.89 -10.37
C GLN A 51 3.38 8.07 -10.72
N PRO A 52 2.26 8.31 -10.02
CA PRO A 52 1.01 7.66 -10.36
C PRO A 52 0.50 8.13 -11.74
N ILE A 53 -0.24 7.27 -12.42
CA ILE A 53 -0.88 7.55 -13.71
C ILE A 53 -2.27 6.92 -13.74
N ASP A 54 -3.13 7.36 -14.66
CA ASP A 54 -4.37 6.65 -14.98
C ASP A 54 -4.05 5.35 -15.72
N ILE A 55 -4.43 4.22 -15.12
CA ILE A 55 -4.27 2.87 -15.69
C ILE A 55 -5.61 2.25 -16.07
N SER A 56 -6.67 3.05 -16.20
CA SER A 56 -7.97 2.60 -16.69
C SER A 56 -7.87 2.09 -18.14
N GLY A 57 -8.52 0.95 -18.42
CA GLY A 57 -8.41 0.28 -19.72
C GLY A 57 -7.18 -0.61 -19.88
N PHE A 58 -6.21 -0.59 -18.95
CA PHE A 58 -5.00 -1.39 -19.09
C PHE A 58 -5.31 -2.87 -18.83
N THR A 59 -4.78 -3.71 -19.71
CA THR A 59 -4.78 -5.17 -19.57
C THR A 59 -3.71 -5.63 -18.56
N ALA A 60 -3.84 -6.86 -18.07
CA ALA A 60 -2.82 -7.48 -17.22
C ALA A 60 -1.42 -7.44 -17.85
N GLY A 61 -1.32 -7.74 -19.16
CA GLY A 61 -0.04 -7.70 -19.88
C GLY A 61 0.55 -6.29 -19.98
N GLN A 62 -0.27 -5.25 -20.17
CA GLN A 62 0.21 -3.86 -20.17
C GLN A 62 0.73 -3.43 -18.79
N LEU A 63 0.04 -3.80 -17.71
CA LEU A 63 0.50 -3.52 -16.35
C LEU A 63 1.79 -4.26 -16.03
N GLN A 64 1.91 -5.53 -16.45
CA GLN A 64 3.14 -6.30 -16.31
C GLN A 64 4.29 -5.67 -17.08
N ASN A 65 4.07 -5.19 -18.31
CA ASN A 65 5.11 -4.50 -19.06
C ASN A 65 5.60 -3.24 -18.33
N LEU A 66 4.70 -2.41 -17.78
CA LEU A 66 5.11 -1.24 -16.99
C LEU A 66 5.95 -1.64 -15.77
N ARG A 67 5.62 -2.74 -15.10
CA ARG A 67 6.41 -3.29 -13.98
C ARG A 67 7.79 -3.74 -14.43
N SER A 68 7.87 -4.48 -15.53
CA SER A 68 9.14 -4.92 -16.12
C SER A 68 10.02 -3.73 -16.49
N GLU A 69 9.47 -2.70 -17.14
CA GLU A 69 10.22 -1.48 -17.48
C GLU A 69 10.75 -0.75 -16.23
N SER A 70 9.95 -0.65 -15.17
CA SER A 70 10.40 -0.08 -13.88
C SER A 70 11.59 -0.87 -13.32
N LEU A 71 11.52 -2.20 -13.35
CA LEU A 71 12.56 -3.09 -12.81
C LEU A 71 13.86 -3.11 -13.62
N LYS A 72 13.84 -2.74 -14.91
CA LYS A 72 15.08 -2.60 -15.70
C LYS A 72 16.05 -1.57 -15.12
N GLN A 73 15.55 -0.61 -14.33
CA GLN A 73 16.38 0.40 -13.66
C GLN A 73 17.04 -0.13 -12.37
N SER A 74 16.73 -1.35 -11.95
CA SER A 74 17.20 -1.95 -10.68
C SER A 74 17.50 -3.45 -10.83
N GLN A 75 18.14 -3.83 -11.94
CA GLN A 75 18.49 -5.23 -12.24
C GLN A 75 19.46 -5.85 -11.22
N ASP A 76 20.24 -5.02 -10.54
CA ASP A 76 21.15 -5.39 -9.46
C ASP A 76 20.42 -5.86 -8.19
N VAL A 77 19.15 -5.49 -8.01
CA VAL A 77 18.29 -5.98 -6.92
C VAL A 77 17.70 -7.37 -7.24
N LEU A 78 17.66 -7.76 -8.51
CA LEU A 78 17.04 -9.00 -8.96
C LEU A 78 18.05 -10.14 -9.06
N ALA A 79 17.67 -11.34 -8.60
CA ALA A 79 18.51 -12.53 -8.77
C ALA A 79 18.45 -13.05 -10.21
N ALA A 80 17.27 -12.97 -10.85
CA ALA A 80 17.02 -13.37 -12.24
C ALA A 80 16.22 -12.29 -13.01
N GLU A 81 16.00 -12.50 -14.30
CA GLU A 81 15.09 -11.66 -15.08
C GLU A 81 13.68 -11.69 -14.49
N TYR A 82 12.99 -10.55 -14.49
CA TYR A 82 11.62 -10.47 -14.00
C TYR A 82 10.66 -11.12 -14.99
N HIS A 83 9.81 -12.02 -14.49
CA HIS A 83 8.78 -12.70 -15.23
C HIS A 83 7.39 -12.25 -14.75
N SER A 84 6.53 -11.97 -15.72
CA SER A 84 5.10 -11.74 -15.49
C SER A 84 4.48 -12.83 -14.65
N TRP A 85 3.88 -12.44 -13.53
CA TRP A 85 3.08 -13.34 -12.70
C TRP A 85 1.59 -13.07 -12.90
N GLU A 86 0.94 -13.91 -13.71
CA GLU A 86 -0.47 -13.78 -14.09
C GLU A 86 -1.46 -13.79 -12.90
N PRO A 87 -1.26 -14.62 -11.85
CA PRO A 87 -2.18 -14.66 -10.71
C PRO A 87 -2.45 -13.31 -10.05
N LEU A 88 -1.46 -12.41 -10.00
CA LEU A 88 -1.59 -11.06 -9.42
C LEU A 88 -2.73 -10.25 -10.07
N PHE A 89 -2.95 -10.45 -11.37
CA PHE A 89 -3.93 -9.71 -12.19
C PHE A 89 -5.07 -10.59 -12.70
N SER A 90 -5.15 -11.86 -12.27
CA SER A 90 -6.13 -12.85 -12.76
C SER A 90 -7.61 -12.45 -12.57
N ARG A 91 -7.89 -11.45 -11.73
CA ARG A 91 -9.23 -10.91 -11.46
C ARG A 91 -9.40 -9.45 -11.86
N LEU A 92 -8.47 -8.91 -12.63
CA LEU A 92 -8.58 -7.58 -13.22
C LEU A 92 -9.63 -7.59 -14.34
N ASP A 93 -10.45 -6.54 -14.41
CA ASP A 93 -11.34 -6.31 -15.55
C ASP A 93 -10.97 -4.99 -16.24
N PRO A 94 -10.29 -5.02 -17.40
CA PRO A 94 -9.88 -3.81 -18.12
C PRO A 94 -11.05 -2.89 -18.53
N ALA A 95 -12.27 -3.42 -18.63
CA ALA A 95 -13.46 -2.63 -18.92
C ALA A 95 -13.99 -1.85 -17.71
N LYS A 96 -13.41 -2.05 -16.52
CA LYS A 96 -13.77 -1.31 -15.30
C LYS A 96 -12.76 -0.19 -15.02
N PRO A 97 -13.23 0.95 -14.49
CA PRO A 97 -12.34 1.99 -14.01
C PRO A 97 -11.58 1.52 -12.77
N TRP A 98 -10.51 2.24 -12.43
CA TRP A 98 -9.81 2.08 -11.16
C TRP A 98 -10.35 3.02 -10.10
N VAL A 99 -10.07 2.70 -8.83
CA VAL A 99 -10.11 3.71 -7.78
C VAL A 99 -9.09 4.79 -8.10
N THR A 100 -9.52 6.04 -8.16
CA THR A 100 -8.62 7.17 -8.43
C THR A 100 -8.20 7.84 -7.12
N ILE A 101 -7.03 8.49 -7.15
CA ILE A 101 -6.53 9.27 -6.01
C ILE A 101 -7.54 10.38 -5.66
N SER A 102 -8.03 11.13 -6.66
CA SER A 102 -9.02 12.18 -6.45
C SER A 102 -10.38 11.64 -6.01
N GLY A 103 -10.80 10.49 -6.54
CA GLY A 103 -12.02 9.79 -6.12
C GLY A 103 -11.99 9.45 -4.64
N PHE A 104 -10.90 8.81 -4.22
CA PHE A 104 -10.71 8.41 -2.82
C PHE A 104 -10.54 9.62 -1.88
N GLN A 105 -9.75 10.62 -2.28
CA GLN A 105 -9.30 11.70 -1.39
C GLN A 105 -10.19 12.96 -1.42
N TYR A 106 -10.82 13.28 -2.54
CA TYR A 106 -11.60 14.51 -2.72
C TYR A 106 -13.11 14.29 -2.91
N TYR A 107 -13.52 13.26 -3.64
CA TYR A 107 -14.96 13.02 -3.85
C TYR A 107 -15.58 12.10 -2.79
N GLY A 108 -14.79 11.18 -2.22
CA GLY A 108 -15.27 10.20 -1.26
C GLY A 108 -15.98 9.02 -1.94
N LEU A 109 -16.81 8.30 -1.17
CA LEU A 109 -17.38 7.02 -1.57
C LEU A 109 -18.27 7.08 -2.82
N ASP A 110 -18.89 8.24 -3.09
CA ASP A 110 -19.84 8.42 -4.20
C ASP A 110 -19.17 8.43 -5.58
N LYS A 111 -17.89 8.83 -5.65
CA LYS A 111 -17.13 8.92 -6.91
C LYS A 111 -15.71 8.38 -6.77
N LEU A 112 -15.58 7.19 -6.17
CA LEU A 112 -14.28 6.54 -5.97
C LEU A 112 -13.53 6.24 -7.27
N CYS A 113 -14.27 5.97 -8.35
CA CYS A 113 -13.73 5.43 -9.57
C CYS A 113 -14.09 6.31 -10.77
N GLY A 114 -13.18 6.41 -11.73
CA GLY A 114 -13.38 7.25 -12.91
C GLY A 114 -12.07 7.65 -13.56
N ALA A 115 -12.05 8.86 -14.11
CA ALA A 115 -10.87 9.43 -14.77
C ALA A 115 -9.87 10.00 -13.75
N GLY A 116 -8.58 9.92 -14.10
CA GLY A 116 -7.47 10.45 -13.32
C GLY A 116 -6.60 9.35 -12.72
N ASP A 117 -5.52 9.77 -12.06
CA ASP A 117 -4.50 8.84 -11.60
C ASP A 117 -5.06 7.78 -10.65
N SER A 118 -4.81 6.51 -10.97
CA SER A 118 -5.29 5.38 -10.19
C SER A 118 -4.51 5.28 -8.87
N LEU A 119 -5.20 5.06 -7.76
CA LEU A 119 -4.56 4.93 -6.44
C LEU A 119 -3.55 3.77 -6.42
N GLU A 120 -3.88 2.64 -7.02
CA GLU A 120 -3.02 1.47 -7.11
C GLU A 120 -1.78 1.67 -7.99
N SER A 121 -1.78 2.66 -8.90
CA SER A 121 -0.60 2.93 -9.73
C SER A 121 0.63 3.32 -8.89
N LEU A 122 0.42 3.94 -7.72
CA LEU A 122 1.49 4.26 -6.75
C LEU A 122 2.31 3.03 -6.34
N THR A 123 1.67 1.86 -6.25
CA THR A 123 2.33 0.62 -5.80
C THR A 123 2.60 -0.32 -6.98
N LEU A 124 1.69 -0.38 -7.96
CA LEU A 124 1.85 -1.23 -9.14
C LEU A 124 3.05 -0.83 -9.98
N LEU A 125 3.32 0.48 -10.13
CA LEU A 125 4.43 0.99 -10.93
C LEU A 125 5.76 1.02 -10.17
N ASN A 126 5.75 0.58 -8.91
CA ASN A 126 6.93 0.53 -8.04
C ASN A 126 7.07 -0.87 -7.46
N PRO A 127 7.47 -1.89 -8.25
CA PRO A 127 7.45 -3.29 -7.81
C PRO A 127 8.32 -3.57 -6.58
N LEU A 128 9.41 -2.81 -6.40
CA LEU A 128 10.28 -2.92 -5.22
C LEU A 128 9.68 -2.25 -3.96
N MET A 129 8.56 -1.52 -4.04
CA MET A 129 7.78 -1.15 -2.86
C MET A 129 7.01 -2.38 -2.36
N LEU A 130 7.70 -3.27 -1.65
CA LEU A 130 7.16 -4.57 -1.24
C LEU A 130 5.91 -4.44 -0.36
N LEU A 131 5.90 -3.43 0.52
CA LEU A 131 4.77 -3.04 1.33
C LEU A 131 4.41 -1.58 1.05
N SER A 132 3.11 -1.28 0.95
CA SER A 132 2.64 0.07 0.69
C SER A 132 1.48 0.46 1.63
N PRO A 133 1.60 1.57 2.39
CA PRO A 133 0.51 2.11 3.18
C PRO A 133 -0.58 2.73 2.30
N ARG A 134 -1.81 2.31 2.54
CA ARG A 134 -3.04 2.97 2.08
C ARG A 134 -3.58 3.85 3.20
N PHE A 135 -3.37 5.16 3.09
CA PHE A 135 -3.80 6.14 4.09
C PHE A 135 -5.31 6.37 4.05
N LEU A 136 -6.05 5.60 4.84
CA LEU A 136 -7.51 5.69 4.94
C LEU A 136 -7.95 6.94 5.73
N GLY A 137 -7.26 7.27 6.81
CA GLY A 137 -7.58 8.39 7.70
C GLY A 137 -7.36 9.78 7.09
N LEU A 138 -6.73 9.84 5.92
CA LEU A 138 -6.43 11.08 5.20
C LEU A 138 -7.38 11.33 4.03
N SER A 139 -8.55 10.68 4.00
CA SER A 139 -9.46 10.67 2.85
C SER A 139 -10.90 11.00 3.21
N ARG A 140 -11.65 11.63 2.30
CA ARG A 140 -13.11 11.83 2.47
C ARG A 140 -13.93 10.53 2.49
N ALA A 141 -13.30 9.39 2.26
CA ALA A 141 -13.92 8.10 2.52
C ALA A 141 -14.14 7.85 4.03
N VAL A 142 -13.57 8.70 4.91
CA VAL A 142 -13.77 8.64 6.37
C VAL A 142 -14.41 9.93 6.90
N PRO A 143 -15.25 9.88 7.96
CA PRO A 143 -16.06 11.03 8.41
C PRO A 143 -15.27 12.25 8.90
N ASN A 144 -14.03 12.02 9.33
CA ASN A 144 -13.19 12.98 10.03
C ASN A 144 -12.20 13.73 9.10
N PHE A 145 -12.34 13.55 7.78
CA PHE A 145 -11.57 14.27 6.79
C PHE A 145 -12.52 15.07 5.89
N GLU A 146 -12.46 16.41 5.97
CA GLU A 146 -13.31 17.28 5.18
C GLU A 146 -12.56 18.50 4.66
N TRP A 147 -12.57 18.68 3.33
CA TRP A 147 -12.03 19.87 2.69
C TRP A 147 -12.85 21.11 3.04
N ASN A 148 -12.18 22.25 3.20
CA ASN A 148 -12.84 23.53 3.34
C ASN A 148 -13.32 24.00 1.95
N PRO A 149 -14.65 24.09 1.71
CA PRO A 149 -15.20 24.46 0.40
C PRO A 149 -14.90 25.90 -0.01
N GLU A 150 -14.49 26.77 0.92
CA GLU A 150 -14.03 28.14 0.62
C GLU A 150 -12.58 28.19 0.13
N ARG A 151 -11.82 27.10 0.31
CA ARG A 151 -10.38 27.03 -0.01
C ARG A 151 -10.06 26.02 -1.10
N VAL A 152 -10.87 24.98 -1.25
CA VAL A 152 -10.65 23.90 -2.21
C VAL A 152 -11.83 23.85 -3.18
N HIS A 153 -11.51 24.04 -4.45
CA HIS A 153 -12.45 23.91 -5.57
C HIS A 153 -12.01 22.77 -6.49
N GLU A 154 -12.88 22.36 -7.41
CA GLU A 154 -12.59 21.27 -8.33
C GLU A 154 -11.39 21.60 -9.24
N GLU A 155 -11.18 22.87 -9.55
CA GLU A 155 -10.03 23.34 -10.32
C GLU A 155 -8.72 23.18 -9.54
N SER A 156 -8.75 23.34 -8.21
CA SER A 156 -7.59 23.21 -7.34
C SER A 156 -7.04 21.79 -7.38
N ILE A 157 -7.91 20.77 -7.38
CA ILE A 157 -7.48 19.36 -7.37
C ILE A 157 -6.89 18.88 -8.70
N LYS A 158 -7.01 19.69 -9.76
CA LYS A 158 -6.39 19.44 -11.07
C LYS A 158 -4.96 19.99 -11.14
N GLN A 159 -4.52 20.74 -10.14
CA GLN A 159 -3.15 21.28 -10.07
C GLN A 159 -2.16 20.15 -9.74
N PRO A 160 -1.02 20.04 -10.46
CA PRO A 160 -0.06 18.95 -10.28
C PRO A 160 0.52 18.81 -8.86
N ASP A 161 0.58 19.91 -8.11
CA ASP A 161 1.15 20.01 -6.77
C ASP A 161 0.10 20.00 -5.66
N PHE A 162 -1.18 19.84 -5.98
CA PHE A 162 -2.23 19.73 -4.98
C PHE A 162 -1.99 18.49 -4.08
N PRO A 163 -2.02 18.63 -2.74
CA PRO A 163 -1.66 17.56 -1.81
C PRO A 163 -2.81 16.55 -1.64
N LEU A 164 -3.23 15.89 -2.71
CA LEU A 164 -4.30 14.88 -2.65
C LEU A 164 -3.91 13.66 -1.82
N TYR A 165 -2.65 13.23 -1.90
CA TYR A 165 -2.18 11.99 -1.29
C TYR A 165 -0.73 12.11 -0.81
N PRO A 166 -0.37 11.52 0.35
CA PRO A 166 1.02 11.40 0.75
C PRO A 166 1.77 10.45 -0.19
N LYS A 167 2.67 11.00 -1.02
CA LYS A 167 3.49 10.22 -1.95
C LYS A 167 4.72 9.65 -1.22
N PRO A 168 5.20 8.44 -1.60
CA PRO A 168 6.48 7.94 -1.11
C PRO A 168 7.61 8.88 -1.57
N MET A 169 8.51 9.23 -0.66
CA MET A 169 9.59 10.18 -0.90
C MET A 169 10.87 9.47 -1.36
N ARG A 170 11.16 8.31 -0.76
CA ARG A 170 12.43 7.61 -0.96
C ARG A 170 12.25 6.12 -0.69
N LEU A 171 12.81 5.30 -1.56
CA LEU A 171 13.03 3.87 -1.31
C LEU A 171 14.55 3.63 -1.31
N GLU A 172 15.07 3.25 -0.15
CA GLU A 172 16.45 2.81 0.01
C GLU A 172 16.48 1.29 0.09
N TRP A 173 17.39 0.68 -0.65
CA TRP A 173 17.54 -0.75 -0.73
C TRP A 173 18.95 -1.14 -0.31
N ASN A 174 19.07 -2.00 0.69
CA ASN A 174 20.35 -2.61 1.09
C ASN A 174 20.21 -4.12 0.93
N ALA A 175 20.44 -4.59 -0.29
CA ALA A 175 20.29 -6.00 -0.61
C ALA A 175 21.23 -6.90 0.19
N LYS A 176 22.46 -6.44 0.50
CA LYS A 176 23.43 -7.20 1.30
C LYS A 176 22.95 -7.47 2.73
N GLU A 177 22.28 -6.50 3.34
CA GLU A 177 21.67 -6.67 4.67
C GLU A 177 20.24 -7.24 4.62
N ALA A 178 19.72 -7.48 3.41
CA ALA A 178 18.33 -7.85 3.17
C ALA A 178 17.35 -6.87 3.84
N THR A 179 17.60 -5.58 3.70
CA THR A 179 16.75 -4.52 4.25
C THR A 179 16.32 -3.53 3.16
N ALA A 180 15.11 -3.00 3.28
CA ALA A 180 14.67 -1.84 2.50
C ALA A 180 13.87 -0.88 3.37
N THR A 181 14.04 0.41 3.10
CA THR A 181 13.40 1.50 3.84
C THR A 181 12.61 2.36 2.87
N LEU A 182 11.30 2.44 3.06
CA LEU A 182 10.40 3.31 2.33
C LEU A 182 9.98 4.47 3.23
N SER A 183 10.28 5.69 2.82
CA SER A 183 10.05 6.90 3.61
C SER A 183 8.92 7.75 3.04
N TYR A 184 8.14 8.36 3.92
CA TYR A 184 7.11 9.36 3.66
C TYR A 184 7.39 10.60 4.49
N ASP A 185 7.17 11.79 3.91
CA ASP A 185 7.23 13.06 4.63
C ASP A 185 5.79 13.51 4.96
N LEU A 186 5.26 12.96 6.04
CA LEU A 186 3.92 13.26 6.52
C LEU A 186 3.87 14.63 7.21
N THR A 187 4.96 15.10 7.81
CA THR A 187 5.06 16.45 8.36
C THR A 187 4.85 17.51 7.27
N ALA A 188 5.58 17.43 6.15
CA ALA A 188 5.40 18.35 5.03
C ALA A 188 4.03 18.19 4.36
N TYR A 189 3.53 16.95 4.24
CA TYR A 189 2.18 16.72 3.73
C TYR A 189 1.12 17.39 4.62
N LEU A 190 1.19 17.19 5.94
CA LEU A 190 0.24 17.78 6.90
C LEU A 190 0.31 19.30 6.89
N ALA A 191 1.51 19.88 6.79
CA ALA A 191 1.70 21.33 6.68
C ALA A 191 1.00 21.92 5.44
N LYS A 192 0.96 21.17 4.32
CA LYS A 192 0.26 21.58 3.09
C LYS A 192 -1.25 21.36 3.17
N VAL A 193 -1.70 20.24 3.75
CA VAL A 193 -3.11 19.84 3.72
C VAL A 193 -3.93 20.52 4.81
N ASN A 194 -3.42 20.70 6.02
CA ASN A 194 -4.19 21.23 7.15
C ASN A 194 -4.80 22.62 6.91
N PRO A 195 -4.11 23.57 6.23
CA PRO A 195 -4.73 24.83 5.85
C PRO A 195 -5.89 24.69 4.86
N LEU A 196 -6.06 23.54 4.19
CA LEU A 196 -7.12 23.29 3.22
C LEU A 196 -8.32 22.55 3.82
N LEU A 197 -8.22 22.08 5.07
CA LEU A 197 -9.26 21.32 5.76
C LEU A 197 -10.15 22.21 6.62
N LYS A 198 -11.38 21.75 6.90
CA LYS A 198 -12.26 22.38 7.89
C LYS A 198 -11.74 22.23 9.32
N SER A 199 -11.14 21.07 9.60
CA SER A 199 -10.52 20.73 10.87
C SER A 199 -9.12 20.20 10.60
N SER A 200 -8.13 20.71 11.32
CA SER A 200 -6.76 20.21 11.20
C SER A 200 -6.66 18.78 11.71
N ILE A 201 -5.82 18.01 11.03
CA ILE A 201 -5.51 16.61 11.32
C ILE A 201 -4.16 16.57 12.03
N ALA A 202 -4.11 15.89 13.16
CA ALA A 202 -2.88 15.57 13.87
C ALA A 202 -2.35 14.20 13.42
N PRO A 203 -1.08 13.87 13.67
CA PRO A 203 -0.56 12.52 13.42
C PRO A 203 -1.43 11.40 14.00
N ALA A 204 -2.01 11.60 15.19
CA ALA A 204 -2.87 10.62 15.85
C ALA A 204 -4.18 10.28 15.08
N ASP A 205 -4.59 11.14 14.15
CA ASP A 205 -5.76 10.94 13.29
C ASP A 205 -5.41 10.12 12.02
N ILE A 206 -4.11 9.94 11.73
CA ILE A 206 -3.64 9.19 10.57
C ILE A 206 -3.72 7.71 10.88
N PHE A 207 -4.54 7.01 10.08
CA PHE A 207 -4.55 5.55 10.06
C PHE A 207 -4.51 4.99 8.64
N PHE A 208 -3.94 3.80 8.51
CA PHE A 208 -3.71 3.14 7.24
C PHE A 208 -3.80 1.61 7.35
N SER A 209 -3.84 0.97 6.18
CA SER A 209 -3.67 -0.47 5.99
C SER A 209 -2.46 -0.71 5.10
N LEU A 210 -1.87 -1.90 5.14
CA LEU A 210 -0.73 -2.27 4.30
C LEU A 210 -1.17 -3.17 3.16
N SER A 211 -0.70 -2.89 1.95
CA SER A 211 -0.78 -3.82 0.83
C SER A 211 0.58 -4.46 0.59
N GLY A 212 0.62 -5.79 0.44
CA GLY A 212 1.83 -6.58 0.27
C GLY A 212 1.88 -7.41 -1.01
N TYR A 213 1.05 -7.15 -2.02
CA TYR A 213 1.06 -7.95 -3.24
C TYR A 213 2.38 -7.87 -4.03
N ASN A 214 3.15 -6.79 -3.86
CA ASN A 214 4.49 -6.70 -4.42
C ASN A 214 5.46 -7.67 -3.73
N ALA A 215 5.33 -7.88 -2.41
CA ALA A 215 6.09 -8.92 -1.72
C ALA A 215 5.74 -10.32 -2.24
N ILE A 216 4.45 -10.61 -2.43
CA ILE A 216 3.99 -11.89 -3.03
C ILE A 216 4.59 -12.08 -4.44
N ASP A 217 4.66 -11.02 -5.24
CA ASP A 217 5.26 -11.05 -6.58
C ASP A 217 6.76 -11.43 -6.57
N PHE A 218 7.46 -11.31 -5.43
CA PHE A 218 8.84 -11.79 -5.23
C PHE A 218 8.93 -13.03 -4.33
N ASN A 219 7.84 -13.78 -4.24
CA ASN A 219 7.69 -14.96 -3.39
C ASN A 219 7.86 -14.71 -1.88
N LEU A 220 7.89 -13.46 -1.40
CA LEU A 220 7.87 -13.13 0.02
C LEU A 220 6.43 -13.19 0.53
N ARG A 221 5.99 -14.39 0.90
CA ARG A 221 4.59 -14.73 1.17
C ARG A 221 4.16 -14.57 2.61
N TYR A 222 5.08 -14.47 3.56
CA TYR A 222 4.75 -14.38 4.97
C TYR A 222 5.26 -13.08 5.55
N ILE A 223 4.47 -12.47 6.44
CA ILE A 223 4.78 -11.21 7.09
C ILE A 223 4.58 -11.30 8.60
N TYR A 224 5.42 -10.62 9.35
CA TYR A 224 5.21 -10.32 10.76
C TYR A 224 5.55 -8.86 11.03
N LEU A 225 4.65 -8.17 11.73
CA LEU A 225 4.85 -6.79 12.16
C LEU A 225 5.27 -6.82 13.62
N ASN A 226 6.50 -6.39 13.90
CA ASN A 226 7.06 -6.46 15.25
C ASN A 226 6.63 -5.23 16.07
N PRO A 227 5.76 -5.38 17.10
CA PRO A 227 5.32 -4.24 17.90
C PRO A 227 6.47 -3.63 18.73
N GLY A 228 7.49 -4.43 19.07
CA GLY A 228 8.63 -3.99 19.88
C GLY A 228 9.61 -3.11 19.11
N GLU A 229 9.57 -3.13 17.79
CA GLU A 229 10.40 -2.29 16.90
C GLU A 229 9.59 -1.11 16.30
N ALA A 230 8.28 -1.08 16.50
CA ALA A 230 7.45 0.02 16.03
C ALA A 230 7.67 1.28 16.88
N LEU A 231 7.87 2.43 16.24
CA LEU A 231 8.05 3.72 16.89
C LEU A 231 6.82 4.60 16.65
N ASN A 232 6.24 5.17 17.71
CA ASN A 232 5.12 6.11 17.63
C ASN A 232 3.93 5.62 16.80
N MET A 233 3.58 4.34 16.98
CA MET A 233 2.50 3.69 16.26
C MET A 233 1.66 2.82 17.17
N LYS A 234 0.37 2.72 16.84
CA LYS A 234 -0.54 1.72 17.37
C LYS A 234 -0.87 0.73 16.26
N LEU A 235 -0.53 -0.53 16.50
CA LEU A 235 -0.92 -1.62 15.60
C LEU A 235 -2.37 -2.02 15.89
N GLY A 236 -3.11 -2.37 14.85
CA GLY A 236 -4.51 -2.79 14.95
C GLY A 236 -4.64 -4.14 15.65
N TYR A 237 -4.68 -5.22 14.86
CA TYR A 237 -4.57 -6.58 15.36
C TYR A 237 -3.18 -7.12 15.05
N VAL A 238 -2.46 -7.60 16.06
CA VAL A 238 -1.15 -8.24 15.88
C VAL A 238 -1.33 -9.74 16.08
N PRO A 239 -1.15 -10.57 15.04
CA PRO A 239 -1.21 -12.01 15.18
C PRO A 239 -0.06 -12.50 16.08
N PRO A 240 -0.22 -13.65 16.79
CA PRO A 240 0.84 -14.18 17.65
C PRO A 240 2.11 -14.60 16.89
N GLY A 241 2.01 -14.82 15.57
CA GLY A 241 3.11 -15.19 14.70
C GLY A 241 2.92 -14.69 13.26
N PRO A 242 3.82 -15.09 12.34
CA PRO A 242 3.79 -14.65 10.96
C PRO A 242 2.53 -15.11 10.22
N VAL A 243 2.03 -14.27 9.33
CA VAL A 243 0.81 -14.52 8.55
C VAL A 243 1.07 -14.48 7.06
N GLU A 244 0.29 -15.26 6.32
CA GLU A 244 0.39 -15.33 4.87
C GLU A 244 -0.24 -14.08 4.22
N LEU A 245 0.48 -13.50 3.27
CA LEU A 245 0.04 -12.44 2.39
C LEU A 245 -0.84 -13.03 1.29
N VAL A 246 -2.05 -12.49 1.15
CA VAL A 246 -3.05 -12.94 0.17
C VAL A 246 -3.58 -11.80 -0.70
N ASP A 247 -2.85 -10.68 -0.72
CA ASP A 247 -3.21 -9.48 -1.48
C ASP A 247 -3.17 -9.74 -2.98
N LEU A 248 -4.22 -9.31 -3.69
CA LEU A 248 -4.34 -9.42 -5.15
C LEU A 248 -4.97 -8.16 -5.72
N VAL A 249 -4.83 -7.94 -7.02
CA VAL A 249 -5.63 -6.95 -7.76
C VAL A 249 -6.93 -7.60 -8.22
N VAL A 250 -8.06 -6.96 -7.91
CA VAL A 250 -9.39 -7.51 -8.19
C VAL A 250 -10.34 -6.42 -8.71
N SER A 251 -11.23 -6.81 -9.62
CA SER A 251 -12.41 -6.04 -9.98
C SER A 251 -13.58 -6.44 -9.10
N ARG A 252 -14.14 -5.49 -8.34
CA ARG A 252 -15.32 -5.74 -7.50
C ARG A 252 -16.09 -4.46 -7.16
N PRO A 253 -17.38 -4.56 -6.80
CA PRO A 253 -18.07 -3.47 -6.13
C PRO A 253 -17.36 -3.12 -4.82
N LEU A 254 -17.09 -1.83 -4.60
CA LEU A 254 -16.42 -1.35 -3.39
C LEU A 254 -17.39 -1.09 -2.24
N ALA A 255 -18.65 -0.81 -2.57
CA ALA A 255 -19.75 -0.63 -1.64
C ALA A 255 -21.06 -1.14 -2.25
N LYS A 256 -22.04 -1.44 -1.41
CA LYS A 256 -23.35 -1.94 -1.84
C LYS A 256 -24.02 -0.91 -2.74
N GLY A 257 -24.43 -1.34 -3.94
CA GLY A 257 -25.08 -0.45 -4.93
C GLY A 257 -24.12 0.36 -5.80
N HIS A 258 -22.81 0.25 -5.62
CA HIS A 258 -21.83 0.89 -6.50
C HIS A 258 -21.40 -0.04 -7.63
N ALA A 259 -21.02 0.55 -8.76
CA ALA A 259 -20.38 -0.17 -9.85
C ALA A 259 -19.06 -0.81 -9.40
N ALA A 260 -18.66 -1.88 -10.08
CA ALA A 260 -17.38 -2.52 -9.85
C ALA A 260 -16.21 -1.65 -10.33
N CYS A 261 -15.11 -1.69 -9.58
CA CYS A 261 -13.86 -1.03 -9.94
C CYS A 261 -12.69 -1.96 -9.71
N ASN A 262 -11.61 -1.74 -10.45
CA ASN A 262 -10.32 -2.35 -10.18
C ASN A 262 -9.70 -1.70 -8.94
N ALA A 263 -9.27 -2.53 -8.00
CA ALA A 263 -8.57 -2.11 -6.79
C ALA A 263 -7.73 -3.26 -6.23
N SER A 264 -6.82 -2.96 -5.31
CA SER A 264 -6.24 -4.00 -4.46
C SER A 264 -7.33 -4.59 -3.54
N MET A 265 -7.38 -5.92 -3.45
CA MET A 265 -8.14 -6.59 -2.40
C MET A 265 -7.64 -6.09 -1.04
N LEU A 266 -8.56 -5.83 -0.12
CA LEU A 266 -8.15 -5.38 1.21
C LEU A 266 -7.39 -6.51 1.90
N PRO A 267 -6.28 -6.19 2.59
CA PRO A 267 -5.34 -7.17 3.08
C PRO A 267 -5.91 -7.99 4.22
N ALA A 268 -5.21 -9.01 4.70
CA ALA A 268 -5.63 -9.78 5.86
C ALA A 268 -5.94 -8.83 7.06
N PRO A 269 -6.89 -9.15 7.96
CA PRO A 269 -7.23 -8.30 9.10
C PRO A 269 -6.02 -7.78 9.91
N GLU A 270 -4.95 -8.56 9.96
CA GLU A 270 -3.64 -8.31 10.57
C GLU A 270 -2.88 -7.12 9.96
N LEU A 271 -3.22 -6.76 8.72
CA LEU A 271 -2.59 -5.70 7.94
C LEU A 271 -3.49 -4.46 7.82
N ARG A 272 -4.41 -4.29 8.76
CA ARG A 272 -5.37 -3.18 8.77
C ARG A 272 -5.31 -2.38 10.06
N ARG A 273 -5.75 -1.12 9.96
CA ARG A 273 -6.01 -0.22 11.11
C ARG A 273 -4.76 0.10 11.94
N PHE A 274 -3.63 0.33 11.26
CA PHE A 274 -2.48 0.98 11.90
C PHE A 274 -2.79 2.44 12.10
N SER A 275 -2.41 3.03 13.23
CA SER A 275 -2.47 4.47 13.43
C SER A 275 -1.14 5.00 13.94
N LEU A 276 -0.81 6.24 13.60
CA LEU A 276 0.32 6.92 14.22
C LEU A 276 -0.09 7.45 15.60
N THR A 277 0.87 7.66 16.48
CA THR A 277 0.68 8.38 17.76
C THR A 277 1.45 9.69 17.80
N ALA A 278 2.56 9.79 17.04
CA ALA A 278 3.37 10.98 16.83
C ALA A 278 4.21 10.84 15.55
N LEU A 279 4.89 11.91 15.14
CA LEU A 279 5.94 11.88 14.12
C LEU A 279 7.29 12.29 14.75
N PRO A 280 8.43 11.70 14.34
CA PRO A 280 8.55 10.63 13.35
C PRO A 280 7.98 9.30 13.88
N ALA A 281 7.61 8.40 12.97
CA ALA A 281 7.09 7.06 13.28
C ALA A 281 7.71 6.00 12.37
N GLU A 282 7.78 4.75 12.86
CA GLU A 282 8.37 3.64 12.13
C GLU A 282 7.57 2.35 12.30
N LEU A 283 7.47 1.58 11.22
CA LEU A 283 6.93 0.22 11.22
C LEU A 283 7.93 -0.73 10.59
N HIS A 284 8.28 -1.78 11.34
CA HIS A 284 9.22 -2.81 10.91
C HIS A 284 8.45 -4.09 10.56
N ALA A 285 8.64 -4.58 9.35
CA ALA A 285 8.07 -5.82 8.85
C ALA A 285 9.16 -6.84 8.53
N ALA A 286 9.03 -8.03 9.09
CA ALA A 286 9.81 -9.20 8.72
C ALA A 286 9.06 -9.98 7.64
N LEU A 287 9.75 -10.33 6.55
CA LEU A 287 9.19 -11.03 5.39
C LEU A 287 9.93 -12.35 5.15
N TRP A 288 9.17 -13.41 4.84
CA TRP A 288 9.70 -14.73 4.51
C TRP A 288 9.10 -15.29 3.23
N LYS A 289 9.89 -16.12 2.55
CA LYS A 289 9.44 -16.88 1.38
C LYS A 289 8.57 -18.06 1.78
N THR A 290 9.01 -18.80 2.78
CA THR A 290 8.31 -19.97 3.33
C THR A 290 7.75 -19.65 4.71
N ALA A 291 6.78 -20.46 5.17
CA ALA A 291 6.23 -20.29 6.51
C ALA A 291 7.35 -20.50 7.55
N PRO A 292 7.71 -19.47 8.34
CA PRO A 292 8.73 -19.62 9.37
C PRO A 292 8.21 -20.44 10.55
N ALA A 293 9.11 -21.07 11.30
CA ALA A 293 8.75 -21.83 12.50
C ALA A 293 8.20 -20.93 13.62
N SER A 294 8.66 -19.68 13.68
CA SER A 294 8.21 -18.67 14.63
C SER A 294 8.53 -17.26 14.14
N LYS A 295 8.01 -16.23 14.82
CA LYS A 295 8.30 -14.82 14.53
C LYS A 295 9.77 -14.42 14.78
N GLU A 296 10.50 -15.22 15.56
CA GLU A 296 11.92 -15.03 15.87
C GLU A 296 12.85 -15.67 14.82
N SER A 297 12.30 -16.44 13.88
CA SER A 297 13.09 -17.00 12.77
C SER A 297 13.70 -15.87 11.93
N PRO A 298 14.97 -15.96 11.48
CA PRO A 298 15.56 -14.92 10.64
C PRO A 298 14.70 -14.65 9.39
N PRO A 299 14.34 -13.39 9.09
CA PRO A 299 13.61 -13.08 7.87
C PRO A 299 14.49 -13.18 6.63
N ASP A 300 13.87 -13.54 5.50
CA ASP A 300 14.50 -13.40 4.19
C ASP A 300 14.72 -11.92 3.84
N MET A 301 13.86 -11.03 4.36
CA MET A 301 13.97 -9.59 4.18
C MET A 301 13.29 -8.81 5.31
N ARG A 302 13.86 -7.68 5.71
CA ARG A 302 13.18 -6.67 6.53
C ARG A 302 12.74 -5.49 5.65
N PHE A 303 11.50 -5.06 5.81
CA PHE A 303 10.96 -3.88 5.13
C PHE A 303 10.50 -2.87 6.17
N ILE A 304 11.03 -1.65 6.10
CA ILE A 304 10.84 -0.61 7.10
C ILE A 304 10.06 0.54 6.45
N LEU A 305 8.96 0.93 7.08
CA LEU A 305 8.23 2.14 6.73
C LEU A 305 8.61 3.24 7.70
N VAL A 306 9.09 4.36 7.18
CA VAL A 306 9.46 5.55 7.97
C VAL A 306 8.52 6.69 7.61
N PHE A 307 7.91 7.30 8.61
CA PHE A 307 7.04 8.46 8.48
C PHE A 307 7.69 9.63 9.22
N GLN A 308 8.09 10.67 8.49
CA GLN A 308 8.70 11.88 9.04
C GLN A 308 7.69 13.00 9.13
#